data_AF-A0A7X6LSS3-F1
#
_entry.id   AF-A0A7X6LSS3-F1
#
_cell.length_a   1.000
_cell.length_b   1.000
_cell.length_c   1.000
_cell.angle_alpha   90.00
_cell.angle_beta   90.00
_cell.angle_gamma   90.00
#
_symmetry.space_group_name_H-M   'P 1'
#
loop_
_entity.id
_entity.type
_entity.pdbx_description
1 polymer ?
#
loop_
_entity_poly.entity_id
_entity_poly.type
_entity_poly.pdbx_seq_one_letter_code
_entity_poly.pdbx_strand_id
1 'polypeptide(L)'
;MAIIELTTSTAPVARRCIRSFAAPPLAHLRPSRSAAALASLQQQEHVRIDATTSRITTHLEDVAAFALEVERLDTSLSRKLAP
;
A
#
# COMPACT_ATOMS: atom_id res chain seq x y z
N MET A 1 -6.11 4.09 20.05
CA MET A 1 -6.39 4.40 18.63
C MET A 1 -5.67 5.69 18.29
N ALA A 2 -4.82 5.68 17.26
CA ALA A 2 -4.25 6.93 16.74
C ALA A 2 -5.27 7.54 15.78
N ILE A 3 -5.65 8.79 16.01
CA ILE A 3 -6.50 9.56 15.10
C ILE A 3 -5.56 10.23 14.10
N ILE A 4 -5.79 10.00 12.81
CA ILE A 4 -5.05 10.68 11.76
C ILE A 4 -5.73 12.02 11.50
N GLU A 5 -5.02 13.12 11.73
CA GLU A 5 -5.46 14.43 11.29
C GLU A 5 -5.37 14.52 9.76
N LEU A 6 -6.48 14.86 9.11
CA LEU A 6 -6.52 15.03 7.65
C LEU A 6 -6.14 16.47 7.30
N THR A 7 -5.14 16.61 6.44
CA THR A 7 -4.72 17.88 5.87
C THR A 7 -4.70 17.76 4.35
N THR A 8 -4.57 18.89 3.65
CA THR A 8 -4.35 18.91 2.18
C THR A 8 -3.10 18.13 1.75
N SER A 9 -2.17 17.88 2.68
CA SER A 9 -0.97 17.06 2.43
C SER A 9 -1.20 15.55 2.57
N THR A 10 -2.30 15.12 3.19
CA THR A 10 -2.52 13.69 3.50
C THR A 10 -2.64 12.84 2.23
N ALA A 11 -3.41 13.30 1.24
CA ALA A 11 -3.54 12.59 -0.04
C ALA A 11 -2.22 12.47 -0.83
N PRO A 12 -1.43 13.54 -1.04
CA PRO A 12 -0.15 13.42 -1.73
C PRO A 12 0.88 12.61 -0.94
N VAL A 13 0.90 12.71 0.40
CA VAL A 13 1.80 11.91 1.24
C VAL A 13 1.46 10.42 1.14
N ALA A 14 0.18 10.05 1.26
CA ALA A 14 -0.26 8.66 1.12
C ALA A 14 0.15 8.07 -0.24
N ARG A 15 -0.05 8.81 -1.34
CA ARG A 15 0.40 8.39 -2.67
C ARG A 15 1.92 8.25 -2.79
N ARG A 16 2.70 9.14 -2.16
CA ARG A 16 4.18 9.03 -2.15
C ARG A 16 4.69 7.82 -1.36
N CYS A 17 3.90 7.30 -0.43
CA CYS A 17 4.18 6.09 0.32
C CYS A 17 3.87 4.81 -0.47
N ILE A 18 3.11 4.89 -1.56
CA ILE A 18 2.93 3.76 -2.48
C ILE A 18 4.29 3.48 -3.12
N ARG A 19 4.86 2.31 -2.81
CA ARG A 19 6.15 1.86 -3.32
C ARG A 19 5.93 0.75 -4.33
N SER A 20 6.75 0.73 -5.38
CA SER A 20 6.99 -0.50 -6.12
C SER A 20 7.91 -1.37 -5.27
N PHE A 21 7.43 -2.55 -4.88
CA PHE A 21 8.24 -3.53 -4.18
C PHE A 21 9.00 -4.35 -5.22
N ALA A 22 10.33 -4.41 -5.08
CA ALA A 22 11.14 -5.29 -5.91
C ALA A 22 10.76 -6.75 -5.62
N ALA A 23 10.82 -7.59 -6.66
CA ALA A 23 10.62 -9.02 -6.48
C ALA A 23 11.64 -9.58 -5.46
N PRO A 24 11.22 -10.46 -4.53
CA PRO A 24 12.15 -11.02 -3.57
C PRO A 24 13.23 -11.87 -4.27
N PRO A 25 14.46 -11.92 -3.72
CA PRO A 25 15.53 -12.72 -4.29
C PRO A 25 15.23 -14.22 -4.15
N LEU A 26 15.65 -14.99 -5.16
CA LEU A 26 15.51 -16.45 -5.16
C LEU A 26 16.83 -17.13 -4.76
N ALA A 27 16.77 -18.00 -3.76
CA ALA A 27 17.84 -18.92 -3.42
C ALA A 27 17.71 -20.22 -4.22
N HIS A 28 18.86 -20.71 -4.68
CA HIS A 28 18.96 -21.91 -5.49
C HIS A 28 19.92 -22.91 -4.83
N LEU A 29 19.49 -24.17 -4.79
CA LEU A 29 20.31 -25.30 -4.35
C LEU A 29 20.49 -26.27 -5.51
N ARG A 30 21.53 -27.10 -5.44
CA ARG A 30 21.66 -28.23 -6.37
C ARG A 30 20.45 -29.16 -6.24
N PRO A 31 20.00 -29.81 -7.34
CA PRO A 31 18.84 -30.70 -7.32
C PRO A 31 18.92 -31.73 -6.19
N SER A 32 17.97 -31.64 -5.27
CA SER A 32 17.90 -32.46 -4.05
C SER A 32 16.50 -32.33 -3.43
N ARG A 33 16.19 -33.19 -2.45
CA ARG A 33 14.94 -33.05 -1.67
C ARG A 33 14.87 -31.71 -0.93
N SER A 34 16.01 -31.23 -0.43
CA SER A 34 16.12 -29.93 0.22
C SER A 34 15.88 -28.77 -0.76
N ALA A 35 16.30 -28.90 -2.02
CA ALA A 35 16.00 -27.91 -3.05
C ALA A 35 14.49 -27.82 -3.34
N ALA A 36 13.78 -28.95 -3.37
CA ALA A 36 12.33 -28.95 -3.54
C ALA A 36 11.60 -28.33 -2.33
N ALA A 37 12.04 -28.66 -1.10
CA ALA A 37 11.50 -28.05 0.11
C ALA A 37 11.74 -26.53 0.15
N LEU A 38 12.95 -26.08 -0.23
CA LEU A 38 13.28 -24.66 -0.34
C LEU A 38 12.38 -23.97 -1.37
N ALA A 39 12.20 -24.55 -2.56
CA ALA A 39 11.34 -23.99 -3.59
C ALA A 39 9.89 -23.82 -3.11
N SER A 40 9.35 -24.82 -2.39
CA SER A 40 8.00 -24.72 -1.82
C SER A 40 7.88 -23.63 -0.77
N LEU A 41 8.88 -23.49 0.11
CA LEU A 41 8.89 -22.44 1.14
C LEU A 41 9.01 -21.05 0.50
N GLN A 42 9.90 -20.87 -0.48
CA GLN A 42 10.05 -19.60 -1.21
C GLN A 42 8.75 -19.21 -1.89
N GLN A 43 8.07 -20.15 -2.55
CA GLN A 43 6.79 -19.87 -3.21
C GLN A 43 5.73 -19.41 -2.20
N GLN A 44 5.63 -20.07 -1.05
CA GLN A 44 4.66 -19.71 -0.02
C GLN A 44 4.93 -18.31 0.54
N GLU A 45 6.19 -18.00 0.83
CA GLU A 45 6.55 -16.69 1.36
C GLU A 45 6.42 -15.58 0.33
N HIS A 46 6.73 -15.84 -0.95
CA HIS A 46 6.50 -14.87 -2.03
C HIS A 46 5.02 -14.50 -2.13
N VAL A 47 4.11 -15.49 -2.11
CA VAL A 47 2.66 -15.23 -2.12
C VAL A 47 2.23 -14.37 -0.92
N ARG A 48 2.80 -14.60 0.26
CA ARG A 48 2.51 -13.79 1.46
C ARG A 48 3.03 -12.37 1.36
N ILE A 49 4.24 -12.19 0.83
CA ILE A 49 4.84 -10.88 0.57
C ILE A 49 3.96 -10.13 -0.41
N ASP A 50 3.61 -10.74 -1.55
CA ASP A 50 2.79 -10.13 -2.60
C ASP A 50 1.39 -9.73 -2.09
N ALA A 51 0.75 -10.60 -1.29
CA ALA A 51 -0.54 -10.27 -0.69
C ALA A 51 -0.44 -9.09 0.29
N THR A 52 0.63 -9.05 1.09
CA THR A 52 0.84 -7.99 2.09
C THR A 52 1.16 -6.66 1.43
N THR A 53 2.05 -6.66 0.45
CA THR A 53 2.42 -5.45 -0.31
C THR A 53 1.23 -4.90 -1.08
N SER A 54 0.43 -5.77 -1.73
CA SER A 54 -0.80 -5.37 -2.40
C SER A 54 -1.79 -4.73 -1.43
N ARG A 55 -2.02 -5.36 -0.25
CA ARG A 55 -2.93 -4.82 0.76
C ARG A 55 -2.49 -3.44 1.28
N ILE A 56 -1.18 -3.23 1.47
CA ILE A 56 -0.64 -1.93 1.89
C ILE A 56 -0.86 -0.88 0.80
N THR A 57 -0.60 -1.21 -0.46
CA THR A 57 -0.84 -0.31 -1.59
C THR A 57 -2.30 0.10 -1.68
N THR A 58 -3.24 -0.86 -1.67
CA THR A 58 -4.68 -0.58 -1.70
C THR A 58 -5.09 0.30 -0.53
N HIS A 59 -4.62 0.01 0.68
CA HIS A 59 -4.96 0.81 1.85
C HIS A 59 -4.46 2.27 1.73
N LEU A 60 -3.26 2.49 1.18
CA LEU A 60 -2.74 3.84 0.95
C LEU A 60 -3.51 4.59 -0.14
N GLU A 61 -3.98 3.89 -1.17
CA GLU A 61 -4.88 4.44 -2.19
C GLU A 61 -6.22 4.87 -1.59
N ASP A 62 -6.82 4.03 -0.74
CA ASP A 62 -8.06 4.34 -0.04
C ASP A 62 -7.92 5.59 0.85
N VAL A 63 -6.82 5.69 1.61
CA VAL A 63 -6.53 6.87 2.44
C VAL A 63 -6.39 8.12 1.57
N ALA A 64 -5.69 8.01 0.43
CA ALA A 64 -5.51 9.14 -0.49
C ALA A 64 -6.82 9.58 -1.15
N ALA A 65 -7.67 8.64 -1.53
CA ALA A 65 -8.99 8.91 -2.10
C ALA A 65 -9.92 9.58 -1.07
N PHE A 66 -9.94 9.05 0.16
CA PHE A 66 -10.72 9.62 1.25
C PHE A 66 -10.30 11.06 1.58
N ALA A 67 -8.99 11.31 1.74
CA ALA A 67 -8.49 12.66 2.02
C ALA A 67 -8.82 13.66 0.89
N LEU A 68 -8.74 13.22 -0.37
CA LEU A 68 -9.11 14.07 -1.51
C LEU A 68 -10.61 14.41 -1.54
N GLU A 69 -11.47 13.45 -1.22
CA GLU A 69 -12.92 13.70 -1.14
C GLU A 69 -13.28 14.67 -0.01
N VAL A 70 -12.63 14.55 1.15
CA VAL A 70 -12.79 15.52 2.25
C VAL A 70 -12.41 16.93 1.80
N GLU A 71 -11.26 17.11 1.15
CA GLU A 71 -10.81 18.40 0.62
C GLU A 71 -11.79 18.97 -0.43
N ARG A 72 -12.31 18.11 -1.31
CA ARG A 72 -13.30 18.50 -2.33
C ARG A 72 -14.60 18.99 -1.69
N LEU A 73 -15.08 18.30 -0.66
CA LEU A 73 -16.28 18.67 0.08
C LEU A 73 -16.08 20.00 0.82
N ASP A 74 -14.94 20.18 1.49
CA ASP A 74 -14.60 21.41 2.20
C ASP A 74 -14.54 22.63 1.26
N THR A 75 -13.89 22.46 0.10
CA THR A 75 -13.83 23.51 -0.94
C THR A 75 -15.22 23.81 -1.53
N SER A 76 -16.07 22.81 -1.70
CA SER A 76 -17.45 22.97 -2.17
C SER A 76 -18.30 23.74 -1.16
N LEU A 77 -18.18 23.39 0.12
CA LEU A 77 -18.88 24.05 1.21
C LEU A 77 -18.42 25.51 1.35
N SER A 78 -17.11 25.75 1.35
CA SER A 78 -16.52 27.10 1.42
C SER A 78 -17.02 28.01 0.30
N ARG A 79 -17.14 27.48 -0.94
CA ARG A 79 -17.71 28.23 -2.06
C ARG A 79 -19.20 28.56 -1.90
N LYS A 80 -19.98 27.68 -1.29
CA LYS A 80 -21.43 27.91 -1.05
C LYS A 80 -21.69 28.88 0.10
N LEU A 81 -20.76 28.96 1.05
CA LEU A 81 -20.84 29.84 2.21
C LEU A 81 -20.14 31.19 1.99
N ALA A 82 -19.43 31.36 0.87
CA ALA A 82 -18.86 32.64 0.48
C ALA A 82 -19.99 33.64 0.17
N PRO A 83 -19.99 34.83 0.79
CA PRO A 83 -21.04 35.85 0.61
C PRO A 83 -21.06 36.48 -0.78
#